data_AF-A0A5B6UTW6-F1
#
_entry.id   AF-A0A5B6UTW6-F1
#
_cell.length_a   1.000
_cell.length_b   1.000
_cell.length_c   1.000
_cell.angle_alpha   90.00
_cell.angle_beta   90.00
_cell.angle_gamma   90.00
#
_symmetry.space_group_name_H-M   'P 1'
#
loop_
_entity.id
_entity.type
_entity.pdbx_description
1 polymer ?
#
loop_
_entity_poly.entity_id
_entity_poly.type
_entity_poly.pdbx_seq_one_letter_code
_entity_poly.pdbx_strand_id
1 'polypeptide(L)'
;MKLGEKVRQVVQGVQGDFTLNTEDILFFRGRLCVACDEELQYAILRNAHSSPYAMHPGIYQKVKAEHHYPSRLLQPLKIPEWKWERITMDFVSSFSLTSTKKDDIWVIMDHLMNRSHFLAFRTSYNLQKLPELYIAEIM
;
A
#
# COMPACT_ATOMS: atom_id res chain seq x y z
N MET A 1 -21.70 6.99 13.09
CA MET A 1 -22.27 5.84 13.83
C MET A 1 -21.32 5.52 14.97
N LYS A 2 -21.78 5.58 16.22
CA LYS A 2 -20.89 5.51 17.40
C LYS A 2 -20.48 4.06 17.62
N LEU A 3 -19.19 3.80 17.89
CA LEU A 3 -18.66 2.44 18.12
C LEU A 3 -19.47 1.67 19.19
N GLY A 4 -19.97 2.39 20.20
CA GLY A 4 -20.82 1.82 21.26
C GLY A 4 -22.17 1.27 20.78
N GLU A 5 -22.74 1.78 19.69
CA GLU A 5 -23.97 1.22 19.11
C GLU A 5 -23.68 -0.11 18.38
N LYS A 6 -22.50 -0.22 17.77
CA LYS A 6 -22.05 -1.43 17.07
C LYS A 6 -21.69 -2.55 18.04
N VAL A 7 -21.04 -2.23 19.17
CA VAL A 7 -20.74 -3.21 20.24
C VAL A 7 -22.02 -3.83 20.77
N ARG A 8 -23.08 -3.02 20.99
CA ARG A 8 -24.39 -3.52 21.44
C ARG A 8 -25.03 -4.48 20.43
N GLN A 9 -24.91 -4.20 19.12
CA GLN A 9 -25.42 -5.08 18.06
C GLN A 9 -24.67 -6.42 17.98
N VAL A 10 -23.35 -6.40 18.17
CA VAL A 10 -22.51 -7.62 18.18
C VAL A 10 -22.82 -8.50 19.40
N VAL A 11 -22.99 -7.90 20.59
CA VAL A 11 -23.37 -8.62 21.82
C VAL A 11 -24.79 -9.20 21.72
N GLN A 12 -25.70 -8.54 20.99
CA GLN A 12 -27.07 -9.02 20.74
C GLN A 12 -27.17 -10.11 19.66
N GLY A 13 -26.05 -10.62 19.15
CA GLY A 13 -26.01 -11.71 18.17
C GLY A 13 -26.42 -11.28 16.74
N VAL A 14 -26.52 -9.97 16.48
CA VAL A 14 -26.92 -9.42 15.18
C VAL A 14 -25.68 -9.09 14.36
N GLN A 15 -25.14 -10.15 13.75
CA GLN A 15 -24.36 -10.25 12.51
C GLN A 15 -23.05 -9.47 12.27
N GLY A 16 -22.13 -10.18 11.62
CA GLY A 16 -21.13 -9.63 10.70
C GLY A 16 -19.72 -10.17 10.95
N ASP A 17 -18.77 -9.78 10.08
CA ASP A 17 -17.33 -10.05 10.24
C ASP A 17 -16.69 -9.34 11.47
N PHE A 18 -17.52 -8.90 12.42
CA PHE A 18 -17.09 -8.22 13.63
C PHE A 18 -16.90 -9.24 14.76
N THR A 19 -15.78 -9.13 15.46
CA THR A 19 -15.48 -9.96 16.63
C THR A 19 -15.15 -9.06 17.82
N LEU A 20 -15.50 -9.50 19.03
CA LEU A 20 -15.13 -8.84 20.28
C LEU A 20 -14.11 -9.74 20.99
N ASN A 21 -13.04 -9.17 21.56
CA ASN A 21 -12.13 -9.93 22.42
C ASN A 21 -12.60 -9.92 23.88
N THR A 22 -11.85 -10.59 24.76
CA THR A 22 -12.11 -10.63 26.21
C THR A 22 -11.93 -9.30 26.94
N GLU A 23 -11.44 -8.26 26.25
CA GLU A 23 -11.20 -6.91 26.75
C GLU A 23 -12.17 -5.88 26.14
N ASP A 24 -13.31 -6.34 25.61
CA ASP A 24 -14.34 -5.52 24.94
C ASP A 24 -13.83 -4.71 23.73
N ILE A 25 -12.71 -5.14 23.15
CA ILE A 25 -12.13 -4.53 21.96
C ILE A 25 -12.80 -5.11 20.71
N LEU A 26 -13.34 -4.22 19.89
CA LEU A 26 -14.00 -4.58 18.64
C LEU A 26 -12.99 -4.75 17.51
N PHE A 27 -13.11 -5.83 16.76
CA PHE A 27 -12.39 -6.12 15.54
C PHE A 27 -13.36 -6.26 14.37
N PHE A 28 -12.90 -5.93 13.16
CA PHE A 28 -13.60 -6.19 11.90
C PHE A 28 -12.66 -6.94 10.97
N ARG A 29 -13.01 -8.17 10.57
CA ARG A 29 -12.16 -9.06 9.76
C ARG A 29 -10.73 -9.19 10.31
N GLY A 30 -10.61 -9.31 11.64
CA GLY A 30 -9.31 -9.39 12.32
C GLY A 30 -8.55 -8.06 12.46
N ARG A 31 -9.15 -6.91 12.10
CA ARG A 31 -8.55 -5.58 12.28
C ARG A 31 -9.18 -4.81 13.43
N LEU A 32 -8.34 -4.23 14.29
CA LEU A 32 -8.77 -3.41 15.43
C LEU A 32 -9.63 -2.22 14.98
N CYS A 33 -10.81 -2.06 15.57
CA CYS A 33 -11.67 -0.90 15.36
C CYS A 33 -11.35 0.18 16.39
N VAL A 34 -10.89 1.34 15.93
CA VAL A 34 -10.62 2.50 16.78
C VAL A 34 -11.91 3.31 16.93
N ALA A 35 -12.22 3.74 18.15
CA ALA A 35 -13.35 4.63 18.40
C ALA A 35 -13.19 5.93 17.59
N CYS A 36 -14.31 6.54 17.20
CA CYS A 36 -14.33 7.85 16.53
C CYS A 36 -14.12 8.97 17.56
N ASP A 37 -13.01 8.89 18.27
CA ASP A 37 -12.55 9.85 19.27
C ASP A 37 -11.31 10.56 18.71
N GLU A 38 -11.39 11.87 18.54
CA GLU A 38 -10.35 12.66 17.86
C GLU A 38 -9.03 12.68 18.64
N GLU A 39 -9.07 12.68 19.97
CA GLU A 39 -7.87 12.65 20.80
C GLU A 39 -7.16 11.30 20.70
N LEU A 40 -7.92 10.22 20.76
CA LEU A 40 -7.39 8.86 20.60
C LEU A 40 -6.81 8.66 19.19
N GLN A 41 -7.49 9.14 18.16
CA GLN A 41 -6.99 9.09 16.78
C GLN A 41 -5.70 9.89 16.63
N TYR A 42 -5.66 11.11 17.16
CA TYR A 42 -4.45 11.94 17.12
C TYR A 42 -3.29 11.30 17.88
N ALA A 43 -3.54 10.71 19.05
CA ALA A 43 -2.53 10.02 19.85
C ALA A 43 -1.96 8.80 19.11
N ILE A 44 -2.82 7.98 18.49
CA ILE A 44 -2.39 6.82 17.69
C ILE A 44 -1.54 7.28 16.50
N LEU A 45 -1.99 8.29 15.76
CA LEU A 45 -1.25 8.83 14.60
C LEU A 45 0.11 9.38 15.02
N ARG A 46 0.16 10.17 16.09
CA ARG A 46 1.40 10.75 16.61
C ARG A 46 2.38 9.67 17.05
N ASN A 47 1.92 8.68 17.82
CA ASN A 47 2.75 7.58 18.31
C ASN A 47 3.28 6.72 17.15
N ALA A 48 2.42 6.38 16.19
CA ALA A 48 2.80 5.67 14.98
C ALA A 48 3.85 6.45 14.19
N HIS A 49 3.69 7.77 14.02
CA HIS A 49 4.62 8.61 13.28
C HIS A 49 5.96 8.84 13.99
N SER A 50 5.99 8.81 15.32
CA SER A 50 7.22 8.91 16.12
C SER A 50 7.96 7.59 16.29
N SER A 51 7.37 6.47 15.86
CA SER A 51 8.00 5.15 15.99
C SER A 51 9.27 5.07 15.13
N PRO A 52 10.37 4.48 15.63
CA PRO A 52 11.57 4.22 14.83
C PRO A 52 11.31 3.24 13.67
N TYR A 53 10.20 2.49 13.73
CA TYR A 53 9.74 1.60 12.67
C TYR A 53 8.82 2.27 11.66
N ALA A 54 8.35 3.49 11.96
CA ALA A 54 7.74 4.30 10.93
C ALA A 54 8.81 4.57 9.88
N MET A 55 8.51 4.32 8.61
CA MET A 55 9.29 4.86 7.50
C MET A 55 9.08 6.39 7.45
N HIS A 56 9.50 7.07 8.51
CA HIS A 56 9.50 8.51 8.62
C HIS A 56 10.48 9.04 7.57
N PRO A 57 10.06 9.91 6.64
CA PRO A 57 10.92 10.42 5.57
C PRO A 57 12.25 10.97 6.08
N GLY A 58 12.26 11.54 7.30
CA GLY A 58 13.45 12.12 7.93
C GLY A 58 14.57 11.14 8.31
N ILE A 59 14.27 9.89 8.67
CA ILE A 59 15.32 8.89 8.99
C ILE A 59 15.91 8.34 7.70
N TYR A 60 15.07 8.07 6.70
CA TYR A 60 15.50 7.58 5.40
C TYR A 60 16.43 8.56 4.67
N GLN A 61 16.17 9.87 4.81
CA GLN A 61 17.04 10.92 4.26
C GLN A 61 18.42 10.95 4.92
N LYS A 62 18.51 10.72 6.23
CA LYS A 62 19.76 10.78 6.99
C LYS A 62 20.70 9.62 6.64
N VAL A 63 20.15 8.39 6.57
CA VAL A 63 20.93 7.20 6.24
C VAL A 63 21.40 7.20 4.79
N LYS A 64 20.63 7.78 3.85
CA LYS A 64 21.06 7.98 2.46
C LYS A 64 22.20 9.00 2.33
N ALA A 65 22.27 10.02 3.19
CA ALA A 65 23.28 11.07 3.09
C ALA A 65 24.70 10.56 3.44
N GLU A 66 24.82 9.61 4.37
CA GLU A 66 26.12 9.16 4.90
C GLU A 66 26.88 8.18 3.97
N HIS A 67 26.19 7.53 3.02
CA HIS A 67 26.78 6.51 2.14
C HIS A 67 26.73 6.85 0.65
N HIS A 68 26.42 8.10 0.28
CA HIS A 68 26.34 8.52 -1.12
C HIS A 68 27.62 9.24 -1.58
N TYR A 69 28.18 8.76 -2.70
CA TYR A 69 29.10 9.53 -3.56
C TYR A 69 28.51 10.93 -3.81
N PRO A 70 29.30 12.03 -3.93
CA PRO A 70 28.78 13.37 -4.15
C PRO A 70 27.87 13.35 -5.38
N SER A 71 26.58 13.40 -5.11
CA SER A 71 25.55 13.23 -6.12
C SER A 71 25.57 14.51 -6.94
N ARG A 72 25.86 14.43 -8.25
CA ARG A 72 25.53 15.53 -9.16
C ARG A 72 24.06 15.89 -8.90
N LEU A 73 23.74 17.19 -8.89
CA LEU A 73 22.37 17.68 -8.77
C LEU A 73 21.46 16.89 -9.72
N LEU A 74 20.65 15.99 -9.16
CA LEU A 74 19.64 15.27 -9.92
C LEU A 74 18.66 16.33 -10.43
N GLN A 75 18.53 16.46 -11.75
CA GLN A 75 17.55 17.38 -12.31
C GLN A 75 16.15 16.85 -11.95
N PRO A 76 15.31 17.65 -11.27
CA PRO A 76 13.94 17.24 -10.99
C PRO A 76 13.22 16.98 -12.31
N LEU A 77 12.59 15.81 -12.44
CA LEU A 77 11.79 15.51 -13.62
C LEU A 77 10.56 16.43 -13.66
N LYS A 78 10.31 17.11 -14.78
CA LYS A 78 9.15 18.01 -14.96
C LYS A 78 7.86 17.31 -14.54
N ILE A 79 7.08 17.83 -13.59
CA ILE A 79 5.82 17.20 -13.16
C ILE A 79 4.88 17.08 -14.38
N PRO A 80 4.33 15.88 -14.67
CA PRO A 80 3.33 15.71 -15.74
C PRO A 80 2.04 16.49 -15.41
N GLU A 81 1.35 16.98 -16.43
CA GLU A 81 0.09 17.71 -16.33
C GLU A 81 -1.13 16.77 -16.46
N TRP A 82 -0.97 15.63 -17.13
CA TRP A 82 -2.06 14.68 -17.39
C TRP A 82 -1.81 13.29 -16.82
N LYS A 83 -2.91 12.60 -16.46
CA LYS A 83 -2.86 11.18 -16.06
C LYS A 83 -2.22 10.38 -17.19
N TRP A 84 -1.33 9.47 -16.84
CA TRP A 84 -0.60 8.62 -17.81
C TRP A 84 0.42 9.35 -18.71
N GLU A 85 0.68 10.64 -18.53
CA GLU A 85 1.68 11.38 -19.34
C GLU A 85 3.11 10.92 -19.06
N ARG A 86 3.41 10.57 -17.81
CA ARG A 86 4.66 9.93 -17.44
C ARG A 86 4.39 8.66 -16.66
N ILE A 87 4.70 7.54 -17.30
CA ILE A 87 4.66 6.20 -16.71
C ILE A 87 6.08 5.66 -16.69
N THR A 88 6.48 5.04 -15.59
CA THR A 88 7.65 4.15 -15.57
C THR A 88 7.19 2.70 -15.46
N MET A 89 7.90 1.81 -16.15
CA MET A 89 7.60 0.39 -16.19
C MET A 89 8.87 -0.38 -15.88
N ASP A 90 8.74 -1.44 -15.09
CA ASP A 90 9.85 -2.32 -14.74
C ASP A 90 9.37 -3.76 -14.53
N PHE A 91 10.28 -4.72 -14.62
CA PHE A 91 10.01 -6.12 -14.36
C PHE A 91 10.85 -6.61 -13.18
N VAL A 92 10.17 -7.18 -12.19
CA VAL A 92 10.83 -7.96 -11.15
C VAL A 92 10.62 -9.42 -11.52
N SER A 93 11.70 -10.11 -11.86
CA SER A 93 11.64 -11.46 -12.40
C SER A 93 12.30 -12.49 -11.49
N SER A 94 12.27 -13.75 -11.93
CA SER A 94 13.01 -14.86 -11.32
C SER A 94 12.46 -15.28 -9.95
N PHE A 95 11.15 -15.15 -9.74
CA PHE A 95 10.51 -15.72 -8.56
C PHE A 95 10.32 -17.22 -8.73
N SER A 96 10.12 -17.91 -7.60
CA SER A 96 9.60 -19.29 -7.65
C SER A 96 8.18 -19.28 -8.18
N LEU A 97 7.83 -20.25 -9.02
CA LEU A 97 6.48 -20.40 -9.56
C LEU A 97 5.45 -20.47 -8.42
N THR A 98 4.49 -19.55 -8.46
CA THR A 98 3.32 -19.59 -7.58
C THR A 98 2.40 -20.76 -7.93
N SER A 99 1.42 -21.07 -7.06
CA SER A 99 0.36 -22.06 -7.35
C SER A 99 -0.42 -21.72 -8.63
N THR A 100 -0.53 -20.43 -8.95
CA THR A 100 -1.14 -19.91 -10.19
C THR A 100 -0.19 -19.87 -11.39
N LYS A 101 1.02 -20.45 -11.28
CA LYS A 101 2.05 -20.51 -12.34
C LYS A 101 2.52 -19.14 -12.83
N LYS A 102 2.63 -18.17 -11.93
CA LYS A 102 3.23 -16.84 -12.16
C LYS A 102 4.58 -16.77 -11.46
N ASP A 103 5.58 -16.23 -12.12
CA ASP A 103 6.99 -16.16 -11.70
C ASP A 103 7.63 -14.78 -11.94
N ASP A 104 6.89 -13.83 -12.53
CA ASP A 104 7.34 -12.45 -12.72
C ASP A 104 6.25 -11.44 -12.31
N ILE A 105 6.71 -10.23 -11.95
CA ILE A 105 5.85 -9.09 -11.61
C ILE A 105 6.20 -7.93 -12.54
N TRP A 106 5.19 -7.41 -13.23
CA TRP A 106 5.28 -6.18 -13.99
C TRP A 106 4.84 -5.02 -13.11
N VAL A 107 5.73 -4.05 -12.92
CA VAL A 107 5.51 -2.86 -12.11
C VAL A 107 5.25 -1.68 -13.04
N ILE A 108 4.15 -0.98 -12.81
CA ILE A 108 3.76 0.20 -13.59
C ILE A 108 3.47 1.33 -12.63
N MET A 109 4.16 2.45 -12.79
CA MET A 109 4.02 3.61 -11.90
C MET A 109 3.56 4.83 -12.67
N ASP A 110 2.40 5.38 -12.29
CA ASP A 110 1.93 6.69 -12.72
C ASP A 110 2.50 7.76 -11.78
N HIS A 111 3.39 8.59 -12.31
CA HIS A 111 4.06 9.63 -11.54
C HIS A 111 3.15 10.79 -11.15
N LEU A 112 2.03 11.03 -11.85
CA LEU A 112 1.10 12.09 -11.47
C LEU A 112 0.26 11.68 -10.27
N MET A 113 -0.28 10.46 -10.32
CA MET A 113 -1.15 9.95 -9.26
C MET A 113 -0.39 9.31 -8.09
N ASN A 114 0.94 9.16 -8.22
CA ASN A 114 1.77 8.40 -7.30
C ASN A 114 1.20 7.00 -7.02
N ARG A 115 0.66 6.35 -8.06
CA ARG A 115 0.06 5.01 -7.99
C ARG A 115 0.97 4.00 -8.66
N SER A 116 1.16 2.87 -8.02
CA SER A 116 1.84 1.71 -8.59
C SER A 116 0.85 0.56 -8.78
N HIS A 117 0.92 -0.05 -9.94
CA HIS A 117 0.21 -1.26 -10.29
C HIS A 117 1.22 -2.41 -10.40
N PHE A 118 0.85 -3.55 -9.82
CA PHE A 118 1.68 -4.76 -9.80
C PHE A 118 0.90 -5.88 -10.47
N LEU A 119 1.32 -6.26 -11.67
CA LEU A 119 0.67 -7.31 -12.45
C LEU A 119 1.57 -8.54 -12.46
N ALA A 120 1.13 -9.59 -11.76
CA ALA A 120 1.84 -10.86 -11.79
C ALA A 120 1.53 -11.61 -13.09
N PHE A 121 2.57 -12.06 -13.80
CA PHE A 121 2.48 -12.81 -15.04
C PHE A 121 3.50 -13.96 -15.05
N ARG A 122 3.47 -14.77 -16.11
CA ARG A 122 4.42 -15.88 -16.28
C ARG A 122 5.53 -15.46 -17.24
N THR A 123 6.80 -15.67 -16.92
CA THR A 123 7.96 -15.33 -17.78
C THR A 123 7.84 -15.94 -19.17
N SER A 124 7.29 -17.16 -19.25
CA SER A 124 7.07 -17.84 -20.54
C SER A 124 5.93 -17.24 -21.40
N TYR A 125 5.20 -16.23 -20.90
CA TYR A 125 4.18 -15.55 -21.69
C TYR A 125 4.81 -14.67 -22.75
N ASN A 126 4.11 -14.58 -23.89
CA ASN A 126 4.49 -13.66 -24.93
C ASN A 126 4.27 -12.22 -24.42
N LEU A 127 5.34 -11.41 -24.41
CA LEU A 127 5.30 -9.99 -24.03
C LEU A 127 4.29 -9.18 -24.85
N GLN A 128 3.93 -9.63 -26.07
CA GLN A 128 2.89 -9.02 -26.90
C GLN A 128 1.49 -9.06 -26.25
N LYS A 129 1.29 -9.89 -25.22
CA LYS A 129 0.03 -9.96 -24.46
C LYS A 129 0.00 -9.02 -23.25
N LEU A 130 1.12 -8.37 -22.91
CA LEU A 130 1.15 -7.41 -21.79
C LEU A 130 0.23 -6.20 -22.01
N PRO A 131 0.09 -5.62 -23.22
CA PRO A 131 -0.88 -4.55 -23.45
C PRO A 131 -2.32 -4.99 -23.17
N GLU A 132 -2.67 -6.23 -23.53
CA GLU A 132 -4.00 -6.79 -23.26
C GLU A 132 -4.23 -6.93 -21.74
N LEU A 133 -3.22 -7.42 -21.02
CA LEU A 133 -3.26 -7.53 -19.55
C LEU A 133 -3.34 -6.16 -18.87
N TYR A 134 -2.61 -5.16 -19.39
CA TYR A 134 -2.66 -3.79 -18.90
C TYR A 134 -4.07 -3.20 -19.02
N ILE A 135 -4.67 -3.31 -20.21
CA ILE A 135 -6.02 -2.80 -20.46
C ILE A 135 -7.03 -3.52 -19.57
N ALA A 136 -6.93 -4.84 -19.42
CA ALA A 136 -7.89 -5.61 -18.64
C ALA A 136 -7.85 -5.32 -17.12
N GLU A 137 -6.68 -4.98 -16.57
CA GLU A 137 -6.47 -4.87 -15.12
C GLU A 137 -6.39 -3.41 -14.61
N ILE A 138 -6.07 -2.44 -15.48
CA ILE A 138 -5.75 -1.06 -15.07
C ILE A 138 -6.65 -0.01 -15.73
N MET A 139 -7.15 -0.24 -16.94
CA MET A 139 -8.03 0.67 -17.67
C MET A 139 -9.50 0.35 -17.38
#